data_AF-A0A9E5NQK1-F1
#
_entry.id   AF-A0A9E5NQK1-F1
#
_cell.length_a   1.000
_cell.length_b   1.000
_cell.length_c   1.000
_cell.angle_alpha   90.00
_cell.angle_beta   90.00
_cell.angle_gamma   90.00
#
_symmetry.space_group_name_H-M   'P 1'
#
loop_
_entity.id
_entity.type
_entity.pdbx_description
1 polymer ?
#
loop_
_entity_poly.entity_id
_entity_poly.type
_entity_poly.pdbx_seq_one_letter_code
_entity_poly.pdbx_strand_id
1 'polypeptide(L)'
;MKKPTYHWLTRFAAAALVLSFAVACNDDSTGPGLDEVDPGGTAAVVGDIVGSLEGNEPLVSYSTMGEAIGAALGGGVPAPPALDMEPQNLAQALGRYSQQLGSCSVEPGAVMAGPLIPTELNNTVFIWDPQATPTPGYVNGGLLDQDPYPDFDNVRFMLYRIAFDPFGGWEVLVDQPVGYVDFVDESADPTFTLRIIVTPTGASPVVDYTVGCSIVGFTGTLTASGFITDGQTQVNLDLWAEQNFGTDAIALDFDLEVPSANLAIHFDATAASADEFESETGTFSANFSVTRNNTIRFSLAADLGELSGLVEFCDAADNCATAAIISGTFDQPIITDAQGGALNPEAIAALGELFDAAGAFVDHLFPLLGPAYDICLGGVT
;
A
#
# COMPACT_ATOMS: atom_id res chain seq x y z
N MET A 1 14.29 -18.25 14.58
CA MET A 1 14.78 -18.13 13.19
C MET A 1 15.12 -16.67 12.97
N LYS A 2 16.32 -16.36 12.45
CA LYS A 2 16.67 -14.96 12.12
C LYS A 2 15.76 -14.53 10.98
N LYS A 3 14.96 -13.48 11.17
CA LYS A 3 14.18 -12.86 10.10
C LYS A 3 15.17 -12.38 9.02
N PRO A 4 14.96 -12.68 7.73
CA PRO A 4 15.71 -12.02 6.68
C PRO A 4 15.40 -10.52 6.78
N THR A 5 16.43 -9.72 7.05
CA THR A 5 16.37 -8.27 6.90
C THR A 5 16.58 -7.99 5.42
N TYR A 6 15.59 -7.36 4.78
CA TYR A 6 15.58 -7.07 3.36
C TYR A 6 16.33 -5.76 3.11
N HIS A 7 17.48 -5.81 2.44
CA HIS A 7 18.51 -4.75 2.49
C HIS A 7 18.54 -3.78 1.29
N TRP A 8 17.75 -4.00 0.23
CA TRP A 8 17.95 -3.30 -1.05
C TRP A 8 17.18 -1.99 -1.19
N LEU A 9 16.06 -1.82 -0.47
CA LEU A 9 15.29 -0.57 -0.47
C LEU A 9 15.44 0.29 0.78
N THR A 10 16.01 -0.28 1.86
CA THR A 10 16.78 0.48 2.87
C THR A 10 17.88 1.33 2.22
N ARG A 11 18.27 0.97 0.99
CA ARG A 11 19.29 1.62 0.16
C ARG A 11 18.75 2.56 -0.93
N PHE A 12 17.54 2.37 -1.46
CA PHE A 12 16.81 3.40 -2.24
C PHE A 12 16.50 4.63 -1.40
N ALA A 13 16.08 4.36 -0.17
CA ALA A 13 15.94 5.37 0.86
C ALA A 13 17.28 5.99 1.18
N ALA A 14 18.36 5.21 1.27
CA ALA A 14 19.69 5.78 1.41
C ALA A 14 20.02 6.70 0.23
N ALA A 15 19.49 6.51 -0.99
CA ALA A 15 19.59 7.51 -2.07
C ALA A 15 18.76 8.76 -1.77
N ALA A 16 17.51 8.58 -1.35
CA ALA A 16 16.61 9.66 -0.93
C ALA A 16 16.94 10.30 0.45
N LEU A 17 17.91 9.75 1.19
CA LEU A 17 18.33 10.16 2.54
C LEU A 17 19.81 10.58 2.56
N VAL A 18 20.63 10.13 1.61
CA VAL A 18 21.92 10.78 1.23
C VAL A 18 21.67 12.19 0.70
N LEU A 19 20.48 12.42 0.17
CA LEU A 19 19.91 13.75 0.01
C LEU A 19 20.18 14.63 1.27
N SER A 20 19.92 14.16 2.49
CA SER A 20 20.14 14.98 3.70
C SER A 20 21.61 15.36 4.03
N PHE A 21 22.62 14.95 3.24
CA PHE A 21 24.04 15.16 3.55
C PHE A 21 24.94 15.73 2.43
N ALA A 22 24.41 16.30 1.35
CA ALA A 22 25.25 16.98 0.34
C ALA A 22 25.17 18.50 0.44
N VAL A 23 26.13 19.12 1.15
CA VAL A 23 26.37 20.58 1.13
C VAL A 23 27.48 20.91 0.14
N ALA A 24 27.14 21.53 -1.00
CA ALA A 24 28.03 22.45 -1.72
C ALA A 24 27.24 23.30 -2.74
N CYS A 25 27.46 24.63 -2.69
CA CYS A 25 26.83 25.64 -3.54
C CYS A 25 27.14 25.47 -5.04
N ASN A 26 26.12 25.62 -5.89
CA ASN A 26 26.20 26.42 -7.11
C ASN A 26 24.79 26.79 -7.60
N ASP A 27 24.57 28.10 -7.75
CA ASP A 27 23.40 28.68 -8.40
C ASP A 27 23.70 28.78 -9.89
N ASP A 28 23.25 27.83 -10.71
CA ASP A 28 23.04 28.03 -12.15
C ASP A 28 22.44 26.76 -12.79
N SER A 29 21.11 26.63 -12.76
CA SER A 29 20.36 25.66 -13.58
C SER A 29 19.33 26.42 -14.42
N THR A 30 19.23 26.05 -15.70
CA THR A 30 18.34 26.69 -16.71
C THR A 30 17.03 25.92 -16.93
N GLY A 31 16.65 25.03 -16.01
CA GLY A 31 15.34 24.38 -15.95
C GLY A 31 14.35 25.12 -15.04
N PRO A 32 13.06 24.72 -15.03
CA PRO A 32 12.12 25.18 -13.99
C PRO A 32 12.70 24.87 -12.61
N GLY A 33 12.83 25.92 -11.78
CA GLY A 33 13.38 25.80 -10.43
C GLY A 33 12.41 25.05 -9.51
N LEU A 34 12.90 24.49 -8.40
CA LEU A 34 12.03 23.82 -7.41
C LEU A 34 10.95 24.76 -6.84
N ASP A 35 11.20 26.07 -6.87
CA ASP A 35 10.24 27.11 -6.52
C ASP A 35 8.97 27.06 -7.38
N GLU A 36 9.03 26.51 -8.60
CA GLU A 36 7.89 26.36 -9.51
C GLU A 36 7.10 25.06 -9.29
N VAL A 37 7.66 24.08 -8.56
CA VAL A 37 7.07 22.74 -8.38
C VAL A 37 6.58 22.50 -6.94
N ASP A 38 6.98 23.34 -5.99
CA ASP A 38 6.59 23.33 -4.57
C ASP A 38 6.46 21.91 -3.96
N PRO A 39 7.57 21.12 -3.91
CA PRO A 39 7.54 19.78 -3.32
C PRO A 39 7.11 19.79 -1.85
N GLY A 40 7.55 20.80 -1.08
CA GLY A 40 7.19 20.94 0.35
C GLY A 40 5.70 21.20 0.57
N GLY A 41 5.08 22.08 -0.24
CA GLY A 41 3.65 22.28 -0.19
C GLY A 41 2.85 21.05 -0.63
N THR A 42 3.38 20.25 -1.55
CA THR A 42 2.78 18.95 -1.92
C THR A 42 2.90 17.94 -0.78
N ALA A 43 4.07 17.83 -0.14
CA ALA A 43 4.30 16.97 1.02
C ALA A 43 3.35 17.32 2.19
N ALA A 44 3.16 18.61 2.48
CA ALA A 44 2.24 19.06 3.51
C ALA A 44 0.79 18.63 3.23
N VAL A 45 0.33 18.73 1.97
CA VAL A 45 -1.02 18.28 1.60
C VAL A 45 -1.16 16.76 1.73
N VAL A 46 -0.15 16.00 1.32
CA VAL A 46 -0.13 14.55 1.53
C VAL A 46 -0.23 14.23 3.03
N GLY A 47 0.56 14.92 3.88
CA GLY A 47 0.51 14.76 5.34
C GLY A 47 -0.84 15.11 5.96
N ASP A 48 -1.50 16.17 5.49
CA ASP A 48 -2.84 16.53 5.95
C ASP A 48 -3.88 15.45 5.61
N ILE A 49 -3.78 14.83 4.43
CA ILE A 49 -4.65 13.71 4.01
C ILE A 49 -4.39 12.48 4.89
N VAL A 50 -3.12 12.14 5.13
CA VAL A 50 -2.76 11.02 6.04
C VAL A 50 -3.33 11.25 7.43
N GLY A 51 -3.09 12.43 8.01
CA GLY A 51 -3.56 12.75 9.35
C GLY A 51 -5.09 12.74 9.47
N SER A 52 -5.81 13.05 8.38
CA SER A 52 -7.27 13.00 8.38
C SER A 52 -7.82 11.57 8.33
N LEU A 53 -7.17 10.68 7.57
CA LEU A 53 -7.48 9.25 7.55
C LEU A 53 -7.16 8.58 8.90
N GLU A 54 -6.01 8.91 9.50
CA GLU A 54 -5.60 8.45 10.83
C GLU A 54 -6.54 8.92 11.95
N GLY A 55 -7.20 10.06 11.77
CA GLY A 55 -8.18 10.58 12.70
C GLY A 55 -9.55 9.89 12.63
N ASN A 56 -9.81 9.06 11.60
CA ASN A 56 -11.11 8.44 11.38
C ASN A 56 -11.24 7.13 12.18
N GLU A 57 -12.01 7.17 13.28
CA GLU A 57 -12.13 6.03 14.22
C GLU A 57 -12.52 4.68 13.54
N PRO A 58 -13.49 4.62 12.62
CA PRO A 58 -13.76 3.41 11.83
C PRO A 58 -12.57 2.89 11.04
N LEU A 59 -11.79 3.76 10.37
CA LEU A 59 -10.61 3.35 9.60
C LEU A 59 -9.52 2.80 10.52
N VAL A 60 -9.24 3.48 11.64
CA VAL A 60 -8.28 3.03 12.65
C VAL A 60 -8.68 1.67 13.22
N SER A 61 -9.96 1.49 13.53
CA SER A 61 -10.48 0.20 14.02
C SER A 61 -10.26 -0.91 12.99
N TYR A 62 -10.64 -0.65 11.73
CA TYR A 62 -10.53 -1.62 10.65
C TYR A 62 -9.08 -2.03 10.37
N SER A 63 -8.16 -1.07 10.23
CA SER A 63 -6.74 -1.37 9.99
C SER A 63 -6.09 -2.10 11.17
N THR A 64 -6.43 -1.73 12.40
CA THR A 64 -5.88 -2.36 13.61
C THR A 64 -6.38 -3.80 13.78
N MET A 65 -7.65 -4.06 13.48
CA MET A 65 -8.29 -5.35 13.71
C MET A 65 -8.16 -6.32 12.52
N GLY A 66 -7.50 -5.90 11.44
CA GLY A 66 -7.42 -6.63 10.18
C GLY A 66 -6.94 -8.08 10.29
N GLU A 67 -5.87 -8.33 11.05
CA GLU A 67 -5.35 -9.69 11.27
C GLU A 67 -6.38 -10.61 11.94
N ALA A 68 -7.13 -10.08 12.92
CA ALA A 68 -8.16 -10.85 13.61
C ALA A 68 -9.38 -11.11 12.72
N ILE A 69 -9.68 -10.22 11.77
CA ILE A 69 -10.71 -10.42 10.75
C ILE A 69 -10.30 -11.55 9.81
N GLY A 70 -9.08 -11.49 9.27
CA GLY A 70 -8.53 -12.55 8.40
C GLY A 70 -8.54 -13.92 9.07
N ALA A 71 -8.10 -13.98 10.33
CA ALA A 71 -8.11 -15.21 11.12
C ALA A 71 -9.52 -15.79 11.34
N ALA A 72 -10.53 -14.94 11.56
CA ALA A 72 -11.91 -15.37 11.76
C ALA A 72 -12.57 -15.91 10.48
N LEU A 73 -12.13 -15.44 9.30
CA LEU A 73 -12.56 -15.94 8.00
C LEU A 73 -11.83 -17.22 7.56
N GLY A 74 -10.89 -17.73 8.36
CA GLY A 74 -10.09 -18.91 8.04
C GLY A 74 -8.83 -18.61 7.24
N GLY A 75 -8.53 -17.33 6.99
CA GLY A 75 -7.24 -16.87 6.48
C GLY A 75 -6.17 -17.03 7.55
N GLY A 76 -5.49 -18.18 7.56
CA GLY A 76 -4.35 -18.45 8.45
C GLY A 76 -3.05 -17.76 7.99
N VAL A 77 -3.12 -16.87 7.01
CA VAL A 77 -1.98 -16.12 6.51
C VAL A 77 -1.77 -14.93 7.46
N PRO A 78 -0.55 -14.73 8.00
CA PRO A 78 -0.27 -13.54 8.79
C PRO A 78 -0.55 -12.32 7.93
N ALA A 79 -1.33 -11.38 8.47
CA ALA A 79 -1.60 -10.10 7.85
C ALA A 79 -0.30 -9.52 7.27
N PRO A 80 -0.34 -8.89 6.08
CA PRO A 80 0.81 -8.14 5.63
C PRO A 80 1.15 -7.20 6.79
N PRO A 81 2.38 -7.28 7.36
CA PRO A 81 2.77 -6.34 8.38
C PRO A 81 2.52 -4.95 7.80
N ALA A 82 1.98 -4.04 8.63
CA ALA A 82 1.78 -2.66 8.23
C ALA A 82 2.96 -2.25 7.37
N LEU A 83 2.65 -1.74 6.18
CA LEU A 83 3.66 -1.06 5.41
C LEU A 83 4.31 -0.08 6.39
N ASP A 84 5.60 -0.28 6.53
CA ASP A 84 6.47 0.76 6.97
C ASP A 84 7.00 1.29 5.63
N MET A 85 6.93 2.59 5.44
CA MET A 85 7.27 3.37 4.27
C MET A 85 7.78 4.71 4.79
N GLU A 86 8.62 4.63 5.84
CA GLU A 86 9.92 5.23 5.62
C GLU A 86 10.40 4.79 4.22
N PRO A 87 11.03 5.68 3.42
CA PRO A 87 11.50 5.35 2.08
C PRO A 87 12.29 4.02 1.99
N GLN A 88 12.76 3.52 3.14
CA GLN A 88 13.49 2.28 3.42
C GLN A 88 12.68 0.98 3.21
N ASN A 89 11.36 1.04 3.19
CA ASN A 89 10.54 -0.14 3.49
C ASN A 89 9.43 -0.50 2.47
N LEU A 90 9.06 0.38 1.53
CA LEU A 90 8.08 0.12 0.44
C LEU A 90 8.35 -1.19 -0.32
N ALA A 91 9.61 -1.56 -0.49
CA ALA A 91 9.96 -2.76 -1.26
C ALA A 91 10.27 -3.99 -0.44
N GLN A 92 10.57 -3.84 0.85
CA GLN A 92 10.45 -5.00 1.73
C GLN A 92 8.99 -5.42 1.75
N ALA A 93 8.11 -4.43 1.70
CA ALA A 93 6.69 -4.62 1.58
C ALA A 93 6.27 -5.22 0.24
N LEU A 94 6.63 -4.64 -0.90
CA LEU A 94 6.35 -5.21 -2.23
C LEU A 94 7.05 -6.57 -2.44
N GLY A 95 8.25 -6.75 -1.90
CA GLY A 95 8.97 -8.03 -1.85
C GLY A 95 8.22 -9.07 -1.01
N ARG A 96 7.74 -8.73 0.19
CA ARG A 96 6.87 -9.60 1.00
C ARG A 96 5.55 -9.89 0.31
N TYR A 97 5.02 -8.92 -0.41
CA TYR A 97 3.82 -9.04 -1.22
C TYR A 97 4.02 -10.05 -2.36
N SER A 98 5.18 -9.97 -3.02
CA SER A 98 5.60 -10.91 -4.04
C SER A 98 5.95 -12.29 -3.49
N GLN A 99 6.46 -12.37 -2.25
CA GLN A 99 6.67 -13.63 -1.54
C GLN A 99 5.34 -14.22 -1.08
N GLN A 100 4.35 -13.40 -0.73
CA GLN A 100 2.99 -13.85 -0.44
C GLN A 100 2.34 -14.39 -1.72
N LEU A 101 2.40 -13.67 -2.84
CA LEU A 101 1.98 -14.15 -4.16
C LEU A 101 2.72 -15.44 -4.58
N GLY A 102 4.04 -15.51 -4.35
CA GLY A 102 4.86 -16.68 -4.65
C GLY A 102 4.63 -17.85 -3.70
N SER A 103 4.18 -17.58 -2.47
CA SER A 103 3.80 -18.59 -1.48
C SER A 103 2.42 -19.20 -1.77
N CYS A 104 1.58 -18.52 -2.55
CA CYS A 104 0.40 -19.08 -3.17
C CYS A 104 0.76 -20.01 -4.34
N SER A 105 1.86 -20.76 -4.24
CA SER A 105 2.34 -21.67 -5.29
C SER A 105 1.25 -22.71 -5.58
N VAL A 106 0.38 -22.40 -6.51
CA VAL A 106 -0.56 -23.37 -7.06
C VAL A 106 0.20 -24.23 -8.04
N GLU A 107 -0.05 -25.54 -7.98
CA GLU A 107 0.44 -26.43 -9.01
C GLU A 107 0.02 -25.90 -10.39
N PRO A 108 0.89 -25.97 -11.42
CA PRO A 108 0.53 -25.56 -12.77
C PRO A 108 -0.75 -26.26 -13.24
N GLY A 109 -1.83 -25.49 -13.40
CA GLY A 109 -3.15 -26.00 -13.77
C GLY A 109 -4.16 -26.14 -12.62
N ALA A 110 -3.84 -25.68 -11.41
CA ALA A 110 -4.84 -25.47 -10.38
C ALA A 110 -5.88 -24.45 -10.86
N VAL A 111 -7.14 -24.77 -10.61
CA VAL A 111 -8.28 -23.90 -10.91
C VAL A 111 -8.78 -23.41 -9.57
N MET A 112 -8.81 -22.10 -9.39
CA MET A 112 -9.54 -21.46 -8.29
C MET A 112 -11.00 -21.90 -8.39
N ALA A 113 -11.50 -22.64 -7.40
CA ALA A 113 -12.84 -23.22 -7.46
C ALA A 113 -13.54 -23.11 -6.10
N GLY A 114 -14.77 -22.60 -6.13
CA GLY A 114 -15.60 -22.40 -4.94
C GLY A 114 -15.64 -20.94 -4.49
N PRO A 115 -16.54 -20.61 -3.55
CA PRO A 115 -16.65 -19.26 -3.02
C PRO A 115 -15.42 -18.93 -2.14
N LEU A 116 -14.98 -17.69 -2.21
CA LEU A 116 -13.87 -17.17 -1.43
C LEU A 116 -14.22 -17.13 0.06
N ILE A 117 -15.48 -16.85 0.37
CA ILE A 117 -16.03 -16.93 1.72
C ILE A 117 -16.80 -18.25 1.86
N PRO A 118 -16.53 -19.08 2.89
CA PRO A 118 -17.32 -20.27 3.17
C PRO A 118 -18.80 -19.92 3.30
N THR A 119 -19.68 -20.58 2.53
CA THR A 119 -21.12 -20.26 2.50
C THR A 119 -21.81 -20.38 3.85
N GLU A 120 -21.23 -21.12 4.80
CA GLU A 120 -21.70 -21.25 6.17
C GLU A 120 -21.58 -19.94 6.97
N LEU A 121 -20.73 -19.02 6.51
CA LEU A 121 -20.53 -17.71 7.13
C LEU A 121 -21.48 -16.66 6.57
N ASN A 122 -22.18 -16.91 5.46
CA ASN A 122 -23.14 -15.95 4.93
C ASN A 122 -24.16 -15.56 6.01
N ASN A 123 -24.46 -14.28 6.10
CA ASN A 123 -25.41 -13.68 7.04
C ASN A 123 -24.94 -13.81 8.50
N THR A 124 -23.63 -13.89 8.71
CA THR A 124 -23.00 -13.91 10.03
C THR A 124 -22.48 -12.54 10.41
N VAL A 125 -22.79 -12.12 11.64
CA VAL A 125 -22.12 -10.99 12.31
C VAL A 125 -21.08 -11.52 13.29
N PHE A 126 -19.85 -11.06 13.13
CA PHE A 126 -18.75 -11.28 14.06
C PHE A 126 -18.62 -10.10 15.01
N ILE A 127 -18.48 -10.42 16.30
CA ILE A 127 -18.27 -9.45 17.38
C ILE A 127 -16.93 -9.74 18.06
N TRP A 128 -16.29 -8.71 18.60
CA TRP A 128 -15.05 -8.89 19.33
C TRP A 128 -15.32 -9.47 20.72
N ASP A 129 -14.66 -10.58 21.05
CA ASP A 129 -14.65 -11.16 22.39
C ASP A 129 -13.27 -10.99 23.03
N PRO A 130 -13.11 -10.09 24.02
CA PRO A 130 -11.85 -9.90 24.73
C PRO A 130 -11.48 -11.09 25.62
N GLN A 131 -12.37 -12.05 25.82
CA GLN A 131 -12.18 -13.26 26.62
C GLN A 131 -12.05 -14.53 25.77
N ALA A 132 -12.04 -14.41 24.43
CA ALA A 132 -11.79 -15.54 23.55
C ALA A 132 -10.46 -16.22 23.89
N THR A 133 -10.42 -17.55 23.76
CA THR A 133 -9.26 -18.39 24.10
C THR A 133 -8.79 -19.12 22.83
N PRO A 134 -7.48 -19.18 22.51
CA PRO A 134 -6.31 -18.83 23.34
C PRO A 134 -5.94 -17.35 23.38
N THR A 135 -6.48 -16.52 22.49
CA THR A 135 -6.27 -15.08 22.42
C THR A 135 -7.60 -14.37 22.16
N PRO A 136 -7.75 -13.10 22.61
CA PRO A 136 -8.85 -12.24 22.20
C PRO A 136 -9.04 -12.24 20.67
N GLY A 137 -10.28 -12.17 20.21
CA GLY A 137 -10.55 -12.23 18.78
C GLY A 137 -12.02 -12.12 18.44
N TYR A 138 -12.31 -12.16 17.14
CA TYR A 138 -13.68 -12.19 16.65
C TYR A 138 -14.31 -13.56 16.85
N VAL A 139 -15.54 -13.56 17.34
CA VAL A 139 -16.38 -14.75 17.48
C VAL A 139 -17.70 -14.52 16.77
N ASN A 140 -18.33 -15.61 16.33
CA ASN A 140 -19.67 -15.54 15.75
C ASN A 140 -20.66 -15.04 16.81
N GLY A 141 -21.15 -13.81 16.63
CA GLY A 141 -22.12 -13.17 17.52
C GLY A 141 -23.58 -13.59 17.25
N GLY A 142 -23.81 -14.39 16.21
CA GLY A 142 -25.12 -14.72 15.67
C GLY A 142 -25.75 -13.56 14.88
N LEU A 143 -27.01 -13.73 14.48
CA LEU A 143 -27.85 -12.61 14.06
C LEU A 143 -28.11 -11.78 15.32
N LEU A 144 -27.51 -10.59 15.42
CA LEU A 144 -27.86 -9.69 16.51
C LEU A 144 -29.35 -9.33 16.36
N ASP A 145 -30.18 -9.70 17.34
CA ASP A 145 -31.60 -9.27 17.43
C ASP A 145 -31.78 -7.73 17.42
N GLN A 146 -30.67 -7.00 17.46
CA GLN A 146 -30.55 -5.54 17.41
C GLN A 146 -29.55 -5.06 16.35
N ASP A 147 -29.26 -5.84 15.28
CA ASP A 147 -28.55 -5.26 14.15
C ASP A 147 -29.45 -4.16 13.53
N PRO A 148 -29.05 -2.87 13.55
CA PRO A 148 -29.82 -1.83 12.90
C PRO A 148 -29.85 -1.98 11.36
N TYR A 149 -29.13 -2.95 10.79
CA TYR A 149 -29.01 -3.22 9.36
C TYR A 149 -29.33 -4.70 9.05
N PRO A 150 -30.62 -5.10 9.16
CA PRO A 150 -31.06 -6.50 9.21
C PRO A 150 -30.99 -7.27 7.87
N ASP A 151 -30.73 -6.59 6.76
CA ASP A 151 -30.66 -7.21 5.43
C ASP A 151 -29.21 -7.16 4.92
N PHE A 152 -28.44 -8.23 5.18
CA PHE A 152 -27.12 -8.43 4.58
C PHE A 152 -26.99 -9.89 4.13
N ASP A 153 -26.60 -10.10 2.86
CA ASP A 153 -26.30 -11.42 2.28
C ASP A 153 -24.80 -11.77 2.43
N ASN A 154 -24.13 -11.13 3.39
CA ASN A 154 -22.67 -10.94 3.45
C ASN A 154 -22.09 -11.43 4.79
N VAL A 155 -20.77 -11.31 4.99
CA VAL A 155 -20.14 -11.46 6.30
C VAL A 155 -19.84 -10.09 6.89
N ARG A 156 -20.27 -9.85 8.13
CA ARG A 156 -20.08 -8.57 8.83
C ARG A 156 -19.18 -8.70 10.03
N PHE A 157 -18.28 -7.75 10.24
CA PHE A 157 -17.52 -7.59 11.48
C PHE A 157 -17.86 -6.24 12.12
N MET A 158 -18.22 -6.26 13.39
CA MET A 158 -18.45 -5.04 14.16
C MET A 158 -17.11 -4.37 14.50
N LEU A 159 -16.99 -3.07 14.21
CA LEU A 159 -15.80 -2.29 14.51
C LEU A 159 -15.99 -1.50 15.81
N TYR A 160 -14.94 -1.46 16.61
CA TYR A 160 -14.95 -0.87 17.94
C TYR A 160 -13.82 0.14 18.10
N ARG A 161 -14.03 1.09 18.99
CA ARG A 161 -13.00 2.07 19.32
C ARG A 161 -11.75 1.37 19.88
N ILE A 162 -10.59 1.81 19.40
CA ILE A 162 -9.28 1.35 19.87
C ILE A 162 -8.69 2.40 20.83
N ALA A 163 -8.32 1.97 22.02
CA ALA A 163 -7.54 2.77 22.95
C ALA A 163 -6.08 2.34 22.89
N PHE A 164 -5.16 3.28 22.66
CA PHE A 164 -3.73 3.02 22.65
C PHE A 164 -3.14 3.15 24.05
N ASP A 165 -2.42 2.12 24.50
CA ASP A 165 -1.62 2.15 25.71
C ASP A 165 -0.24 2.79 25.41
N PRO A 166 0.20 3.82 26.15
CA PRO A 166 1.54 4.39 26.02
C PRO A 166 2.69 3.38 26.19
N PHE A 167 2.45 2.15 26.67
CA PHE A 167 3.44 1.08 26.79
C PHE A 167 3.44 0.09 25.61
N GLY A 168 2.75 0.39 24.50
CA GLY A 168 2.87 -0.34 23.23
C GLY A 168 1.81 -1.42 23.01
N GLY A 169 0.67 -1.33 23.70
CA GLY A 169 -0.50 -2.18 23.48
C GLY A 169 -1.69 -1.39 22.95
N TRP A 170 -2.72 -2.11 22.53
CA TRP A 170 -4.03 -1.54 22.24
C TRP A 170 -5.12 -2.33 22.98
N GLU A 171 -6.19 -1.63 23.34
CA GLU A 171 -7.38 -2.21 23.96
C GLU A 171 -8.60 -1.92 23.07
N VAL A 172 -9.40 -2.96 22.81
CA VAL A 172 -10.65 -2.84 22.07
C VAL A 172 -11.78 -2.54 23.06
N LEU A 173 -12.38 -1.36 22.92
CA LEU A 173 -13.48 -0.91 23.78
C LEU A 173 -14.82 -1.39 23.20
N VAL A 174 -15.21 -2.63 23.56
CA VAL A 174 -16.42 -3.30 23.03
C VAL A 174 -17.74 -2.58 23.31
N ASP A 175 -17.77 -1.68 24.29
CA ASP A 175 -18.93 -0.84 24.62
C ASP A 175 -19.04 0.42 23.75
N GLN A 176 -18.06 0.67 22.87
CA GLN A 176 -17.98 1.82 21.98
C GLN A 176 -17.88 1.37 20.51
N PRO A 177 -18.98 0.88 19.90
CA PRO A 177 -19.00 0.53 18.48
C PRO A 177 -18.87 1.80 17.62
N VAL A 178 -17.92 1.78 16.69
CA VAL A 178 -17.64 2.91 15.77
C VAL A 178 -18.18 2.66 14.36
N GLY A 179 -18.50 1.41 14.03
CA GLY A 179 -19.06 1.04 12.73
C GLY A 179 -19.05 -0.46 12.52
N TYR A 180 -19.00 -0.86 11.26
CA TYR A 180 -18.84 -2.25 10.84
C TYR A 180 -18.12 -2.32 9.50
N VAL A 181 -17.60 -3.50 9.18
CA VAL A 181 -17.09 -3.83 7.84
C VAL A 181 -17.87 -5.02 7.28
N ASP A 182 -18.31 -4.90 6.04
CA ASP A 182 -18.98 -5.95 5.28
C ASP A 182 -18.02 -6.51 4.22
N PHE A 183 -17.99 -7.83 4.14
CA PHE A 183 -17.28 -8.60 3.12
C PHE A 183 -18.29 -9.28 2.21
N VAL A 184 -18.27 -8.92 0.93
CA VAL A 184 -19.18 -9.41 -0.09
C VAL A 184 -18.39 -10.25 -1.07
N ASP A 185 -18.68 -11.56 -1.10
CA ASP A 185 -18.10 -12.45 -2.10
C ASP A 185 -18.81 -12.22 -3.44
N GLU A 186 -18.10 -11.57 -4.37
CA GLU A 186 -18.55 -11.31 -5.73
C GLU A 186 -17.83 -12.24 -6.73
N SER A 187 -17.19 -13.31 -6.24
CA SER A 187 -16.40 -14.24 -7.05
C SER A 187 -17.24 -14.90 -8.14
N ALA A 188 -16.62 -15.06 -9.31
CA ALA A 188 -17.17 -15.78 -10.43
C ALA A 188 -16.04 -16.58 -11.10
N ASP A 189 -16.20 -17.88 -11.30
CA ASP A 189 -15.17 -18.72 -11.93
C ASP A 189 -14.65 -18.09 -13.25
N PRO A 190 -13.32 -17.91 -13.43
CA PRO A 190 -12.19 -18.34 -12.59
C PRO A 190 -11.58 -17.24 -11.70
N THR A 191 -12.28 -16.13 -11.51
CA THR A 191 -11.83 -14.95 -10.77
C THR A 191 -12.45 -14.92 -9.38
N PHE A 192 -11.60 -14.82 -8.35
CA PHE A 192 -12.07 -14.48 -7.03
C PHE A 192 -12.18 -12.98 -6.90
N THR A 193 -13.27 -12.51 -6.33
CA THR A 193 -13.57 -11.09 -6.21
C THR A 193 -14.25 -10.86 -4.88
N LEU A 194 -13.69 -9.97 -4.09
CA LEU A 194 -14.16 -9.63 -2.75
C LEU A 194 -14.35 -8.14 -2.68
N ARG A 195 -15.55 -7.69 -2.35
CA ARG A 195 -15.84 -6.29 -2.08
C ARG A 195 -15.89 -6.03 -0.58
N ILE A 196 -15.24 -4.97 -0.15
CA ILE A 196 -15.05 -4.60 1.25
C ILE A 196 -15.66 -3.24 1.45
N ILE A 197 -16.58 -3.14 2.42
CA ILE A 197 -17.33 -1.92 2.70
C ILE A 197 -17.22 -1.61 4.19
N VAL A 198 -16.53 -0.53 4.55
CA VAL A 198 -16.45 -0.05 5.94
C VAL A 198 -17.44 1.08 6.14
N THR A 199 -18.37 0.91 7.06
CA THR A 199 -19.44 1.88 7.32
C THR A 199 -19.42 2.35 8.78
N PRO A 200 -19.26 3.65 9.04
CA PRO A 200 -19.37 4.20 10.39
C PRO A 200 -20.83 4.12 10.88
N THR A 201 -21.00 4.04 12.20
CA THR A 201 -22.34 4.03 12.81
C THR A 201 -23.15 5.26 12.39
N GLY A 202 -24.26 5.05 11.67
CA GLY A 202 -25.18 6.13 11.26
C GLY A 202 -24.67 7.05 10.16
N ALA A 203 -23.61 6.69 9.43
CA ALA A 203 -23.06 7.46 8.32
C ALA A 203 -22.94 6.63 7.03
N SER A 204 -22.51 7.28 5.94
CA SER A 204 -22.19 6.61 4.67
C SER A 204 -20.86 5.85 4.76
N PRO A 205 -20.63 4.84 3.90
CA PRO A 205 -19.37 4.11 3.85
C PRO A 205 -18.15 5.03 3.70
N VAL A 206 -17.11 4.72 4.46
CA VAL A 206 -15.79 5.37 4.43
C VAL A 206 -14.77 4.55 3.65
N VAL A 207 -15.09 3.29 3.34
CA VAL A 207 -14.31 2.42 2.47
C VAL A 207 -15.29 1.67 1.59
N ASP A 208 -15.00 1.60 0.29
CA ASP A 208 -15.67 0.73 -0.65
C ASP A 208 -14.68 0.40 -1.77
N TYR A 209 -14.05 -0.76 -1.68
CA TYR A 209 -13.15 -1.25 -2.72
C TYR A 209 -13.35 -2.74 -2.97
N THR A 210 -12.96 -3.14 -4.17
CA THR A 210 -13.02 -4.51 -4.65
C THR A 210 -11.61 -5.03 -4.87
N VAL A 211 -11.31 -6.21 -4.32
CA VAL A 211 -10.08 -6.94 -4.58
C VAL A 211 -10.39 -8.12 -5.47
N GLY A 212 -9.61 -8.30 -6.52
CA GLY A 212 -9.71 -9.43 -7.42
C GLY A 212 -8.41 -10.20 -7.44
N CYS A 213 -8.47 -11.53 -7.35
CA CYS A 213 -7.33 -12.39 -7.66
C CYS A 213 -7.70 -13.43 -8.72
N SER A 214 -6.72 -13.76 -9.57
CA SER A 214 -6.90 -14.77 -10.61
C SER A 214 -5.59 -15.44 -10.94
N ILE A 215 -5.67 -16.70 -11.36
CA ILE A 215 -4.50 -17.47 -11.78
C ILE A 215 -4.81 -18.13 -13.12
N VAL A 216 -4.01 -17.80 -14.12
CA VAL A 216 -4.15 -18.29 -15.49
C VAL A 216 -2.82 -18.84 -15.96
N GLY A 217 -2.71 -20.17 -16.00
CA GLY A 217 -1.48 -20.85 -16.42
C GLY A 217 -0.36 -20.67 -15.39
N PHE A 218 0.67 -19.90 -15.76
CA PHE A 218 1.79 -19.53 -14.88
C PHE A 218 1.69 -18.10 -14.37
N THR A 219 0.59 -17.40 -14.63
CA THR A 219 0.44 -15.99 -14.25
C THR A 219 -0.59 -15.88 -13.14
N GLY A 220 -0.19 -15.29 -12.02
CA GLY A 220 -1.08 -14.82 -10.96
C GLY A 220 -1.27 -13.31 -11.08
N THR A 221 -2.50 -12.85 -10.96
CA THR A 221 -2.84 -11.43 -10.97
C THR A 221 -3.63 -11.07 -9.73
N LEU A 222 -3.33 -9.90 -9.18
CA LEU A 222 -4.06 -9.28 -8.09
C LEU A 222 -4.45 -7.86 -8.48
N THR A 223 -5.65 -7.46 -8.08
CA THR A 223 -6.17 -6.13 -8.32
C THR A 223 -6.86 -5.61 -7.08
N ALA A 224 -6.83 -4.29 -6.87
CA ALA A 224 -7.67 -3.62 -5.88
C ALA A 224 -8.14 -2.28 -6.46
N SER A 225 -9.44 -2.02 -6.50
CA SER A 225 -9.96 -0.75 -7.00
C SER A 225 -11.15 -0.25 -6.21
N GLY A 226 -11.24 1.06 -5.99
CA GLY A 226 -12.33 1.67 -5.23
C GLY A 226 -11.91 2.95 -4.53
N PHE A 227 -12.42 3.19 -3.32
CA PHE A 227 -12.08 4.37 -2.56
C PHE A 227 -12.00 4.15 -1.05
N ILE A 228 -11.27 5.07 -0.41
CA ILE A 228 -11.20 5.30 1.03
C ILE A 228 -11.47 6.79 1.26
N THR A 229 -12.24 7.15 2.29
CA THR A 229 -12.56 8.55 2.60
C THR A 229 -12.70 8.78 4.09
N ASP A 230 -12.34 9.98 4.56
CA ASP A 230 -12.68 10.46 5.91
C ASP A 230 -14.08 11.11 6.00
N GLY A 231 -14.83 11.12 4.88
CA GLY A 231 -16.11 11.80 4.72
C GLY A 231 -16.01 13.23 4.15
N GLN A 232 -14.81 13.76 3.93
CA GLN A 232 -14.53 15.04 3.28
C GLN A 232 -13.55 14.89 2.10
N THR A 233 -12.47 14.15 2.34
CA THR A 233 -11.42 13.82 1.39
C THR A 233 -11.56 12.36 0.98
N GLN A 234 -11.64 12.11 -0.33
CA GLN A 234 -11.72 10.77 -0.89
C GLN A 234 -10.43 10.47 -1.66
N VAL A 235 -9.82 9.35 -1.32
CA VAL A 235 -8.72 8.71 -2.03
C VAL A 235 -9.31 7.61 -2.89
N ASN A 236 -9.23 7.75 -4.21
CA ASN A 236 -9.47 6.66 -5.14
C ASN A 236 -8.18 5.84 -5.25
N LEU A 237 -8.31 4.52 -5.32
CA LEU A 237 -7.20 3.60 -5.52
C LEU A 237 -7.49 2.68 -6.70
N ASP A 238 -6.47 2.42 -7.49
CA ASP A 238 -6.43 1.38 -8.53
C ASP A 238 -5.07 0.71 -8.50
N LEU A 239 -5.04 -0.56 -8.10
CA LEU A 239 -3.83 -1.32 -7.87
C LEU A 239 -3.87 -2.58 -8.71
N TRP A 240 -2.74 -2.91 -9.29
CA TRP A 240 -2.55 -4.11 -10.07
C TRP A 240 -1.17 -4.70 -9.78
N ALA A 241 -1.13 -6.01 -9.62
CA ALA A 241 0.11 -6.77 -9.49
C ALA A 241 0.00 -8.05 -10.31
N GLU A 242 1.08 -8.41 -10.97
CA GLU A 242 1.20 -9.64 -11.73
C GLU A 242 2.51 -10.35 -11.39
N GLN A 243 2.42 -11.67 -11.25
CA GLN A 243 3.58 -12.54 -11.10
C GLN A 243 3.51 -13.69 -12.11
N ASN A 244 4.62 -13.93 -12.80
CA ASN A 244 4.79 -15.09 -13.66
C ASN A 244 5.62 -16.16 -12.93
N PHE A 245 4.97 -17.20 -12.41
CA PHE A 245 5.59 -18.32 -11.68
C PHE A 245 6.52 -19.19 -12.54
N GLY A 246 6.50 -19.05 -13.87
CA GLY A 246 7.39 -19.78 -14.77
C GLY A 246 8.77 -19.11 -14.93
N THR A 247 8.82 -17.80 -14.72
CA THR A 247 10.04 -16.97 -14.85
C THR A 247 10.39 -16.23 -13.56
N ASP A 248 9.54 -16.30 -12.55
CA ASP A 248 9.51 -15.50 -11.32
C ASP A 248 9.33 -13.98 -11.51
N ALA A 249 9.24 -13.51 -12.76
CA ALA A 249 9.04 -12.12 -13.14
C ALA A 249 7.79 -11.49 -12.51
N ILE A 250 7.91 -10.22 -12.13
CA ILE A 250 6.85 -9.47 -11.45
C ILE A 250 6.67 -8.10 -12.10
N ALA A 251 5.41 -7.67 -12.14
CA ALA A 251 5.01 -6.32 -12.50
C ALA A 251 4.02 -5.77 -11.47
N LEU A 252 4.13 -4.48 -11.19
CA LEU A 252 3.34 -3.75 -10.21
C LEU A 252 2.91 -2.43 -10.84
N ASP A 253 1.67 -2.03 -10.59
CA ASP A 253 1.09 -0.76 -10.98
C ASP A 253 0.16 -0.30 -9.86
N PHE A 254 0.30 0.95 -9.45
CA PHE A 254 -0.37 1.51 -8.30
C PHE A 254 -0.70 2.97 -8.58
N ASP A 255 -1.99 3.26 -8.59
CA ASP A 255 -2.54 4.60 -8.80
C ASP A 255 -3.39 5.01 -7.61
N LEU A 256 -3.10 6.21 -7.10
CA LEU A 256 -3.93 6.89 -6.11
C LEU A 256 -4.31 8.27 -6.62
N GLU A 257 -5.58 8.62 -6.47
CA GLU A 257 -6.07 9.95 -6.79
C GLU A 257 -6.82 10.53 -5.61
N VAL A 258 -6.56 11.80 -5.31
CA VAL A 258 -7.31 12.60 -4.35
C VAL A 258 -7.88 13.82 -5.09
N PRO A 259 -9.04 13.68 -5.75
CA PRO A 259 -9.57 14.72 -6.64
C PRO A 259 -9.82 16.05 -5.94
N SER A 260 -10.21 16.04 -4.66
CA SER A 260 -10.42 17.26 -3.87
C SER A 260 -9.14 18.07 -3.65
N ALA A 261 -7.98 17.43 -3.72
CA ALA A 261 -6.66 18.03 -3.54
C ALA A 261 -5.90 18.24 -4.86
N ASN A 262 -6.50 17.87 -6.01
CA ASN A 262 -5.84 17.73 -7.31
C ASN A 262 -4.56 16.87 -7.24
N LEU A 263 -4.49 15.93 -6.30
CA LEU A 263 -3.31 15.12 -6.04
C LEU A 263 -3.47 13.76 -6.74
N ALA A 264 -2.43 13.29 -7.41
CA ALA A 264 -2.31 11.91 -7.88
C ALA A 264 -0.91 11.37 -7.57
N ILE A 265 -0.83 10.10 -7.18
CA ILE A 265 0.41 9.38 -6.93
C ILE A 265 0.36 8.11 -7.78
N HIS A 266 1.37 7.93 -8.63
CA HIS A 266 1.50 6.76 -9.48
C HIS A 266 2.83 6.06 -9.20
N PHE A 267 2.81 4.73 -9.17
CA PHE A 267 3.98 3.89 -9.04
C PHE A 267 3.86 2.67 -9.92
N ASP A 268 4.86 2.42 -10.76
CA ASP A 268 4.99 1.18 -11.52
C ASP A 268 6.36 0.57 -11.30
N ALA A 269 6.44 -0.76 -11.28
CA ALA A 269 7.72 -1.46 -11.17
C ALA A 269 7.70 -2.83 -11.86
N THR A 270 8.84 -3.23 -12.39
CA THR A 270 9.04 -4.54 -13.02
C THR A 270 10.41 -5.12 -12.65
N ALA A 271 10.48 -6.44 -12.44
CA ALA A 271 11.72 -7.18 -12.26
C ALA A 271 11.62 -8.56 -12.93
N ALA A 272 12.76 -9.14 -13.34
CA ALA A 272 12.73 -10.47 -13.95
C ALA A 272 12.57 -11.59 -12.90
N SER A 273 12.79 -11.30 -11.61
CA SER A 273 12.31 -12.14 -10.52
C SER A 273 12.00 -11.35 -9.24
N ALA A 274 11.25 -11.96 -8.32
CA ALA A 274 11.04 -11.44 -6.96
C ALA A 274 12.38 -11.22 -6.23
N ASP A 275 13.32 -12.14 -6.43
CA ASP A 275 14.64 -12.10 -5.83
C ASP A 275 15.52 -11.01 -6.45
N GLU A 276 15.24 -10.58 -7.69
CA GLU A 276 15.98 -9.49 -8.34
C GLU A 276 15.66 -8.13 -7.76
N PHE A 277 14.45 -7.95 -7.25
CA PHE A 277 14.17 -6.84 -6.36
C PHE A 277 15.12 -6.94 -5.15
N GLU A 278 15.28 -8.11 -4.53
CA GLU A 278 16.12 -8.27 -3.33
C GLU A 278 17.64 -8.28 -3.56
N SER A 279 18.08 -8.42 -4.82
CA SER A 279 19.47 -8.70 -5.17
C SER A 279 20.26 -7.43 -5.43
N GLU A 280 21.44 -7.33 -4.81
CA GLU A 280 22.43 -6.30 -5.15
C GLU A 280 22.88 -6.35 -6.61
N THR A 281 22.62 -7.45 -7.33
CA THR A 281 22.93 -7.59 -8.75
C THR A 281 21.67 -7.82 -9.59
N GLY A 282 20.50 -7.57 -9.02
CA GLY A 282 19.22 -7.77 -9.69
C GLY A 282 18.97 -6.72 -10.77
N THR A 283 18.04 -7.05 -11.67
CA THR A 283 17.60 -6.14 -12.73
C THR A 283 16.17 -5.73 -12.46
N PHE A 284 15.91 -4.44 -12.30
CA PHE A 284 14.55 -3.93 -12.20
C PHE A 284 14.43 -2.54 -12.82
N SER A 285 13.19 -2.15 -13.11
CA SER A 285 12.79 -0.79 -13.44
C SER A 285 11.66 -0.38 -12.51
N ALA A 286 11.65 0.86 -12.04
CA ALA A 286 10.57 1.44 -11.28
C ALA A 286 10.38 2.90 -11.67
N ASN A 287 9.14 3.33 -11.80
CA ASN A 287 8.80 4.75 -11.87
C ASN A 287 7.87 5.12 -10.74
N PHE A 288 8.00 6.35 -10.30
CA PHE A 288 7.17 6.95 -9.28
C PHE A 288 6.86 8.37 -9.71
N SER A 289 5.62 8.82 -9.54
CA SER A 289 5.29 10.22 -9.80
C SER A 289 4.25 10.75 -8.83
N VAL A 290 4.39 12.04 -8.52
CA VAL A 290 3.41 12.80 -7.74
C VAL A 290 2.98 14.00 -8.56
N THR A 291 1.67 14.15 -8.72
CA THR A 291 1.05 15.24 -9.48
C THR A 291 0.13 16.02 -8.56
N ARG A 292 0.31 17.35 -8.46
CA ARG A 292 -0.63 18.23 -7.73
C ARG A 292 -1.05 19.48 -8.53
N ASN A 293 -0.18 19.92 -9.43
CA ASN A 293 -0.41 20.98 -10.43
C ASN A 293 0.58 20.77 -11.57
N ASN A 294 1.83 20.55 -11.19
CA ASN A 294 2.90 19.98 -11.98
C ASN A 294 3.15 18.55 -11.48
N THR A 295 3.89 17.77 -12.28
CA THR A 295 4.27 16.40 -11.95
C THR A 295 5.76 16.35 -11.61
N ILE A 296 6.08 15.70 -10.50
CA ILE A 296 7.44 15.26 -10.21
C ILE A 296 7.49 13.78 -10.58
N ARG A 297 8.37 13.41 -11.51
CA ARG A 297 8.58 12.02 -11.95
C ARG A 297 9.96 11.55 -11.54
N PHE A 298 10.01 10.32 -11.08
CA PHE A 298 11.22 9.60 -10.73
C PHE A 298 11.25 8.32 -11.55
N SER A 299 12.34 8.10 -12.25
CA SER A 299 12.57 6.86 -13.00
C SER A 299 13.87 6.26 -12.50
N LEU A 300 13.81 5.00 -12.08
CA LEU A 300 14.94 4.28 -11.49
C LEU A 300 15.06 2.92 -12.15
N ALA A 301 16.26 2.57 -12.55
CA ALA A 301 16.60 1.28 -13.10
C ALA A 301 17.88 0.78 -12.46
N ALA A 302 17.95 -0.52 -12.23
CA ALA A 302 19.16 -1.17 -11.79
C ALA A 302 19.51 -2.33 -12.70
N ASP A 303 20.81 -2.50 -12.93
CA ASP A 303 21.37 -3.58 -13.71
C ASP A 303 22.70 -4.00 -13.09
N LEU A 304 22.79 -5.27 -12.65
CA LEU A 304 24.01 -5.87 -12.09
C LEU A 304 24.66 -5.04 -10.96
N GLY A 305 23.85 -4.33 -10.18
CA GLY A 305 24.27 -3.53 -9.03
C GLY A 305 24.67 -2.10 -9.33
N GLU A 306 24.59 -1.69 -10.60
CA GLU A 306 24.62 -0.29 -10.97
C GLU A 306 23.20 0.28 -10.93
N LEU A 307 23.05 1.41 -10.26
CA LEU A 307 21.83 2.19 -10.21
C LEU A 307 21.91 3.30 -11.25
N SER A 308 20.82 3.55 -11.95
CA SER A 308 20.64 4.69 -12.85
C SER A 308 19.23 5.25 -12.70
N GLY A 309 19.08 6.56 -12.81
CA GLY A 309 17.76 7.16 -12.73
C GLY A 309 17.73 8.65 -12.99
N LEU A 310 16.52 9.17 -13.05
CA LEU A 310 16.22 10.56 -13.33
C LEU A 310 15.16 11.07 -12.37
N VAL A 311 15.29 12.34 -11.99
CA VAL A 311 14.23 13.13 -11.40
C VAL A 311 13.85 14.19 -12.43
N GLU A 312 12.57 14.25 -12.77
CA GLU A 312 12.04 15.16 -13.76
C GLU A 312 10.92 16.01 -13.17
N PHE A 313 10.88 17.28 -13.57
CA PHE A 313 9.76 18.17 -13.31
C PHE A 313 9.03 18.40 -14.62
N CYS A 314 7.77 18.00 -14.65
CA CYS A 314 6.90 18.11 -15.81
C CYS A 314 5.81 19.14 -15.54
N ASP A 315 5.57 20.02 -16.52
CA ASP A 315 4.43 20.93 -16.49
C ASP A 315 3.12 20.18 -16.77
N ALA A 316 1.99 20.88 -16.69
CA ALA A 316 0.66 20.33 -16.98
C ALA A 316 0.47 19.84 -18.44
N ALA A 317 1.40 20.15 -19.36
CA ALA A 317 1.42 19.67 -20.73
C ALA A 317 2.41 18.51 -20.93
N ASP A 318 2.93 17.93 -19.84
CA ASP A 318 3.90 16.83 -19.81
C ASP A 318 5.24 17.19 -20.48
N ASN A 319 5.59 18.49 -20.51
CA ASN A 319 6.93 18.91 -20.89
C ASN A 319 7.85 18.76 -19.67
N CYS A 320 8.66 17.71 -19.67
CA CYS A 320 9.56 17.38 -18.58
C CYS A 320 10.95 18.02 -18.76
N ALA A 321 11.51 18.50 -17.65
CA ALA A 321 12.91 18.89 -17.54
C ALA A 321 13.60 18.03 -16.47
N THR A 322 14.76 17.47 -16.80
CA THR A 322 15.59 16.77 -15.82
C THR A 322 16.03 17.75 -14.74
N ALA A 323 15.67 17.46 -13.50
CA ALA A 323 16.08 18.18 -12.31
C ALA A 323 17.33 17.55 -11.68
N ALA A 324 17.37 16.21 -11.65
CA ALA A 324 18.49 15.47 -11.10
C ALA A 324 18.74 14.15 -11.85
N ILE A 325 19.97 13.68 -11.76
CA ILE A 325 20.43 12.39 -12.26
C ILE A 325 20.84 11.53 -11.07
N ILE A 326 20.40 10.28 -11.06
CA ILE A 326 20.74 9.28 -10.05
C ILE A 326 21.67 8.26 -10.70
N SER A 327 22.76 7.92 -10.03
CA SER A 327 23.75 6.97 -10.51
C SER A 327 24.44 6.24 -9.34
N GLY A 328 25.39 5.35 -9.64
CA GLY A 328 26.24 4.71 -8.65
C GLY A 328 25.75 3.30 -8.31
N THR A 329 25.74 2.94 -7.03
CA THR A 329 25.22 1.65 -6.57
C THR A 329 24.17 1.88 -5.49
N PHE A 330 23.45 0.83 -5.11
CA PHE A 330 22.51 0.90 -3.98
C PHE A 330 23.17 1.37 -2.68
N ASP A 331 24.37 0.90 -2.39
CA ASP A 331 25.11 1.30 -1.18
C ASP A 331 25.65 2.72 -1.22
N GLN A 332 25.91 3.22 -2.43
CA GLN A 332 26.56 4.50 -2.66
C GLN A 332 25.88 5.21 -3.84
N PRO A 333 24.63 5.64 -3.65
CA PRO A 333 23.92 6.39 -4.67
C PRO A 333 24.55 7.77 -4.80
N ILE A 334 24.70 8.22 -6.04
CA ILE A 334 25.22 9.52 -6.41
C ILE A 334 24.09 10.27 -7.09
N ILE A 335 23.69 11.39 -6.49
CA ILE A 335 22.67 12.26 -7.04
C ILE A 335 23.31 13.58 -7.43
N THR A 336 23.16 13.95 -8.69
CA THR A 336 23.67 15.21 -9.25
C THR A 336 22.54 16.01 -9.87
N ASP A 337 22.76 17.30 -10.09
CA ASP A 337 21.93 18.08 -11.00
C ASP A 337 21.98 17.52 -12.43
N ALA A 338 21.18 18.09 -13.33
CA ALA A 338 21.12 17.70 -14.73
C ALA A 338 22.44 17.91 -15.51
N GLN A 339 23.39 18.66 -14.96
CA GLN A 339 24.71 18.92 -15.52
C GLN A 339 25.82 18.07 -14.87
N GLY A 340 25.49 17.22 -13.90
CA GLY A 340 26.46 16.40 -13.15
C GLY A 340 27.11 17.11 -11.96
N GLY A 341 26.62 18.29 -11.58
CA GLY A 341 27.02 19.05 -10.41
C GLY A 341 26.29 18.64 -9.13
N ALA A 342 26.66 19.23 -7.99
CA ALA A 342 25.99 18.96 -6.72
C ALA A 342 24.61 19.65 -6.69
N LEU A 343 23.61 18.96 -6.14
CA LEU A 343 22.30 19.56 -5.89
C LEU A 343 22.36 20.58 -4.74
N ASN A 344 21.46 21.58 -4.78
CA ASN A 344 21.24 22.53 -3.69
C ASN A 344 20.65 21.80 -2.45
N PRO A 345 21.20 21.97 -1.23
CA PRO A 345 20.65 21.40 0.01
C PRO A 345 19.14 21.59 0.22
N GLU A 346 18.58 22.74 -0.17
CA GLU A 346 17.15 23.03 -0.01
C GLU A 346 16.30 22.19 -0.97
N ALA A 347 16.75 22.05 -2.22
CA ALA A 347 16.14 21.18 -3.23
C ALA A 347 16.00 19.76 -2.72
N ILE A 348 17.10 19.34 -2.12
CA ILE A 348 17.27 18.01 -1.63
C ILE A 348 16.34 17.72 -0.44
N ALA A 349 16.28 18.64 0.53
CA ALA A 349 15.38 18.49 1.67
C ALA A 349 13.90 18.43 1.23
N ALA A 350 13.50 19.28 0.28
CA ALA A 350 12.13 19.31 -0.23
C ALA A 350 11.75 18.01 -0.97
N LEU A 351 12.67 17.43 -1.74
CA LEU A 351 12.45 16.11 -2.38
C LEU A 351 12.34 15.00 -1.33
N GLY A 352 13.19 15.02 -0.30
CA GLY A 352 13.12 14.08 0.82
C GLY A 352 11.77 14.12 1.53
N GLU A 353 11.30 15.32 1.90
CA GLU A 353 9.99 15.51 2.55
C GLU A 353 8.82 14.98 1.70
N LEU A 354 8.85 15.20 0.39
CA LEU A 354 7.84 14.67 -0.52
C LEU A 354 7.83 13.14 -0.54
N PHE A 355 9.02 12.52 -0.58
CA PHE A 355 9.15 11.07 -0.55
C PHE A 355 8.68 10.47 0.77
N ASP A 356 9.05 11.08 1.89
CA ASP A 356 8.60 10.65 3.21
C ASP A 356 7.08 10.75 3.32
N ALA A 357 6.49 11.84 2.79
CA ALA A 357 5.04 12.03 2.82
C ALA A 357 4.31 11.02 1.91
N ALA A 358 4.77 10.82 0.67
CA ALA A 358 4.18 9.82 -0.22
C ALA A 358 4.38 8.39 0.32
N GLY A 359 5.52 8.15 0.97
CA GLY A 359 5.83 7.00 1.81
C GLY A 359 4.71 6.74 2.81
N ALA A 360 4.58 7.65 3.77
CA ALA A 360 3.58 7.62 4.85
C ALA A 360 2.14 7.47 4.33
N PHE A 361 1.81 8.02 3.16
CA PHE A 361 0.48 7.90 2.58
C PHE A 361 0.13 6.49 2.17
N VAL A 362 1.01 5.85 1.41
CA VAL A 362 0.80 4.47 0.98
C VAL A 362 0.90 3.52 2.18
N ASP A 363 1.74 3.84 3.16
CA ASP A 363 1.82 3.16 4.46
C ASP A 363 0.49 3.02 5.16
N HIS A 364 -0.25 4.12 5.16
CA HIS A 364 -1.52 4.20 5.84
C HIS A 364 -2.61 3.42 5.08
N LEU A 365 -2.53 3.37 3.75
CA LEU A 365 -3.55 2.75 2.91
C LEU A 365 -3.47 1.23 2.91
N PHE A 366 -2.27 0.64 2.88
CA PHE A 366 -2.14 -0.80 2.73
C PHE A 366 -2.68 -1.65 3.89
N PRO A 367 -2.55 -1.26 5.18
CA PRO A 367 -3.24 -1.95 6.27
C PRO A 367 -4.75 -2.03 6.07
N LEU A 368 -5.36 -1.05 5.39
CA LEU A 368 -6.78 -1.07 5.03
C LEU A 368 -7.07 -2.08 3.90
N LEU A 369 -6.07 -2.47 3.11
CA LEU A 369 -6.19 -3.51 2.07
C LEU A 369 -5.83 -4.91 2.57
N GLY A 370 -5.05 -5.00 3.65
CA GLY A 370 -4.50 -6.25 4.20
C GLY A 370 -5.51 -7.39 4.37
N PRO A 371 -6.65 -7.19 5.05
CA PRO A 371 -7.63 -8.25 5.28
C PRO A 371 -8.13 -8.90 3.99
N ALA A 372 -8.36 -8.09 2.94
CA ALA A 372 -8.86 -8.58 1.66
C ALA A 372 -7.82 -9.45 0.94
N TYR A 373 -6.54 -9.10 1.09
CA TYR A 373 -5.44 -9.83 0.51
C TYR A 373 -5.19 -11.17 1.19
N ASP A 374 -5.25 -11.23 2.52
CA ASP A 374 -5.13 -12.50 3.26
C ASP A 374 -6.21 -13.49 2.85
N ILE A 375 -7.43 -13.00 2.58
CA ILE A 375 -8.55 -13.83 2.12
C ILE A 375 -8.31 -14.29 0.68
N CYS A 376 -8.00 -13.37 -0.24
CA CYS A 376 -7.77 -13.68 -1.65
C CYS A 376 -6.61 -14.67 -1.86
N LEU A 377 -5.57 -14.60 -1.03
CA LEU A 377 -4.41 -15.48 -1.09
C LEU A 377 -4.61 -16.76 -0.27
N GLY A 378 -5.31 -16.70 0.86
CA GLY A 378 -5.66 -17.86 1.68
C GLY A 378 -6.69 -18.80 1.04
N GLY A 379 -7.51 -18.30 0.11
CA GLY A 379 -8.41 -19.12 -0.72
C GLY A 379 -7.70 -19.88 -1.85
N VAL A 380 -6.42 -19.61 -2.10
CA VAL A 380 -5.56 -20.31 -3.08
C VAL A 380 -4.84 -21.46 -2.35
N THR A 381 -5.53 -22.57 -2.05
CA THR A 381 -4.93 -23.77 -1.46
C THR A 381 -5.32 -25.05 -2.15
#